data_AF-A0A3M7CWE6-F1
#
_entry.id   AF-A0A3M7CWE6-F1
#
_cell.length_a   1.000
_cell.length_b   1.000
_cell.length_c   1.000
_cell.angle_alpha   90.00
_cell.angle_beta   90.00
_cell.angle_gamma   90.00
#
_symmetry.space_group_name_H-M   'P 1'
#
loop_
_entity.id
_entity.type
_entity.pdbx_description
1 polymer ?
#
loop_
_entity_poly.entity_id
_entity_poly.type
_entity_poly.pdbx_seq_one_letter_code
_entity_poly.pdbx_strand_id
1 'polypeptide(L)'
;MDAPNPLLLIRADQNQGCTQTTCPVSQSVYGYRPDLAATITFLLIFLLSGLTSAYQGLQTRTYFFTGAMVLGSLSEVLGYSAKMLLWNDPFSDVGFKMSVVLLTFAPAFYAAGIYYTLKHICLTVDGGRWSRLRPGWYTYIFISCDVFSIVLQAVGGACAAAAESDGLLAAGDNIMITGLATQVFTLVVFGLLAADYGVAVYRHRDELNPATVALRQSLRFKLFVVALWIAFLGILIRCTYRVAELAGGWVDNPILRNEGLFIGLDSVAVAIAAVILNIFYPGYCFPSSQEQKVRQDSESPGEDLQMAKV
;
A
#
# COMPACT_ATOMS: atom_id res chain seq x y z
N MET A 1 -16.11 3.60 -47.35
CA MET A 1 -14.92 3.60 -46.46
C MET A 1 -14.96 4.96 -45.80
N ASP A 2 -15.72 5.07 -44.72
CA ASP A 2 -15.94 6.33 -44.02
C ASP A 2 -14.65 6.71 -43.30
N ALA A 3 -14.22 7.96 -43.47
CA ALA A 3 -13.07 8.49 -42.75
C ALA A 3 -13.31 8.33 -41.23
N PRO A 4 -12.33 7.84 -40.45
CA PRO A 4 -12.48 7.74 -39.01
C PRO A 4 -12.80 9.13 -38.44
N ASN A 5 -13.81 9.19 -37.58
CA ASN A 5 -14.32 10.43 -37.01
C ASN A 5 -13.15 11.16 -36.31
N PRO A 6 -12.83 12.43 -36.65
CA PRO A 6 -11.66 13.12 -36.08
C PRO A 6 -11.69 13.22 -34.56
N LEU A 7 -12.88 13.16 -33.94
CA LEU A 7 -13.06 13.05 -32.49
C LEU A 7 -12.53 11.73 -31.88
N LEU A 8 -12.53 10.63 -32.64
CA LEU A 8 -12.00 9.34 -32.19
C LEU A 8 -10.47 9.32 -32.17
N LEU A 9 -9.82 9.96 -33.16
CA LEU A 9 -8.35 10.09 -33.21
C LEU A 9 -7.79 10.96 -32.07
N ILE A 10 -8.55 11.98 -31.67
CA ILE A 10 -8.24 12.88 -30.54
C ILE A 10 -8.29 12.19 -29.17
N ARG A 11 -8.88 10.99 -29.07
CA ARG A 11 -9.12 10.31 -27.79
C ARG A 11 -8.44 8.93 -27.69
N ALA A 12 -8.26 8.24 -28.81
CA ALA A 12 -7.35 7.10 -28.91
C ALA A 12 -5.88 7.53 -28.76
N ASP A 13 -5.57 8.76 -29.18
CA ASP A 13 -4.40 9.51 -28.79
C ASP A 13 -4.90 10.79 -28.11
N GLN A 14 -4.95 10.82 -26.77
CA GLN A 14 -5.39 11.99 -25.99
C GLN A 14 -4.61 13.27 -26.36
N ASN A 15 -3.47 13.12 -27.02
CA ASN A 15 -2.60 14.20 -27.45
C ASN A 15 -2.83 14.56 -28.92
N GLN A 16 -3.79 13.96 -29.64
CA GLN A 16 -4.15 14.32 -31.02
C GLN A 16 -2.98 14.30 -32.02
N GLY A 17 -1.99 13.42 -31.85
CA GLY A 17 -0.76 13.36 -32.64
C GLY A 17 0.31 14.37 -32.18
N CYS A 18 0.09 15.06 -31.06
CA CYS A 18 1.05 15.96 -30.45
C CYS A 18 2.24 15.19 -29.89
N THR A 19 3.41 15.62 -30.33
CA THR A 19 4.71 15.23 -29.79
C THR A 19 5.36 16.44 -29.14
N GLN A 20 6.44 16.21 -28.37
CA GLN A 20 7.17 17.27 -27.66
C GLN A 20 7.62 18.45 -28.56
N THR A 21 7.70 18.23 -29.87
CA THR A 21 8.09 19.22 -30.88
C THR A 21 6.92 19.99 -31.51
N THR A 22 5.69 19.48 -31.42
CA THR A 22 4.52 20.03 -32.12
C THR A 22 3.55 20.76 -31.22
N CYS A 23 3.48 20.42 -29.92
CA CYS A 23 2.52 21.00 -29.00
C CYS A 23 3.12 21.37 -27.64
N PRO A 24 2.60 22.42 -26.97
CA PRO A 24 3.05 22.79 -25.63
C PRO A 24 2.64 21.72 -24.60
N VAL A 25 3.52 21.50 -23.62
CA VAL A 25 3.35 20.49 -22.55
C VAL A 25 2.04 20.66 -21.75
N SER A 26 1.44 21.85 -21.76
CA SER A 26 0.15 22.14 -21.13
C SER A 26 -1.02 21.36 -21.73
N GLN A 27 -0.87 20.82 -22.94
CA GLN A 27 -1.88 19.98 -23.60
C GLN A 27 -1.73 18.49 -23.26
N SER A 28 -0.70 18.09 -22.51
CA SER A 28 -0.56 16.72 -22.01
C SER A 28 -1.59 16.42 -20.92
N VAL A 29 -1.84 15.15 -20.64
CA VAL A 29 -2.83 14.70 -19.64
C VAL A 29 -2.55 15.28 -18.24
N TYR A 30 -1.28 15.31 -17.84
CA TYR A 30 -0.87 15.96 -16.59
C TYR A 30 -0.81 17.49 -16.69
N GLY A 31 -0.72 18.07 -17.90
CA GLY A 31 -0.59 19.51 -18.11
C GLY A 31 0.76 20.10 -17.65
N TYR A 32 1.66 19.26 -17.16
CA TYR A 32 3.02 19.60 -16.74
C TYR A 32 3.98 18.45 -17.08
N ARG A 33 5.28 18.75 -17.12
CA ARG A 33 6.33 17.75 -17.25
C ARG A 33 6.74 17.31 -15.85
N PRO A 34 6.69 16.02 -15.50
CA PRO A 34 7.08 15.56 -14.16
C PRO A 34 8.49 15.99 -13.79
N ASP A 35 8.70 16.42 -12.54
CA ASP A 35 10.02 16.78 -12.05
C ASP A 35 10.92 15.54 -11.96
N LEU A 36 12.06 15.61 -12.66
CA LEU A 36 13.00 14.50 -12.77
C LEU A 36 13.68 14.22 -11.42
N ALA A 37 14.03 15.27 -10.67
CA ALA A 37 14.72 15.13 -9.41
C ALA A 37 13.82 14.44 -8.36
N ALA A 38 12.57 14.87 -8.24
CA ALA A 38 11.57 14.24 -7.39
C ALA A 38 11.33 12.78 -7.82
N THR A 39 11.13 12.52 -9.11
CA THR A 39 10.89 11.16 -9.63
C THR A 39 12.05 10.21 -9.30
N ILE A 40 13.29 10.61 -9.54
CA ILE A 40 14.48 9.81 -9.21
C ILE A 40 14.62 9.62 -7.71
N THR A 41 14.35 10.66 -6.91
CA THR A 41 14.44 10.59 -5.45
C THR A 41 13.49 9.53 -4.88
N PHE A 42 12.22 9.55 -5.28
CA PHE A 42 11.24 8.57 -4.81
C PHE A 42 11.54 7.17 -5.35
N LEU A 43 11.98 7.04 -6.60
CA LEU A 43 12.41 5.76 -7.16
C LEU A 43 13.52 5.12 -6.31
N LEU A 44 14.55 5.90 -5.93
CA LEU A 44 15.65 5.41 -5.08
C LEU A 44 15.16 5.05 -3.68
N ILE A 45 14.27 5.85 -3.09
CA ILE A 45 13.68 5.56 -1.78
C ILE A 45 12.94 4.21 -1.81
N PHE A 46 12.07 3.98 -2.79
CA PHE A 46 11.31 2.74 -2.90
C PHE A 46 12.19 1.54 -3.27
N LEU A 47 13.21 1.73 -4.10
CA LEU A 47 14.19 0.69 -4.43
C LEU A 47 14.96 0.26 -3.18
N LEU A 48 15.52 1.22 -2.44
CA LEU A 48 16.24 0.94 -1.19
C LEU A 48 15.33 0.30 -0.16
N SER A 49 14.11 0.82 0.00
CA SER A 49 13.06 0.26 0.87
C SER A 49 12.74 -1.21 0.54
N GLY A 50 12.62 -1.55 -0.75
CA GLY A 50 12.37 -2.92 -1.20
C GLY A 50 13.55 -3.84 -0.90
N LEU A 51 14.78 -3.39 -1.15
CA LEU A 51 15.99 -4.15 -0.85
C LEU A 51 16.18 -4.37 0.65
N THR A 52 15.96 -3.34 1.47
CA THR A 52 16.02 -3.46 2.94
C THR A 52 14.94 -4.39 3.47
N SER A 53 13.72 -4.32 2.94
CA SER A 53 12.64 -5.25 3.30
C SER A 53 13.00 -6.69 2.94
N ALA A 54 13.55 -6.93 1.75
CA ALA A 54 13.98 -8.25 1.32
C ALA A 54 15.09 -8.81 2.23
N TYR A 55 16.10 -8.01 2.55
CA TYR A 55 17.19 -8.40 3.45
C TYR A 55 16.68 -8.75 4.85
N GLN A 56 15.87 -7.88 5.45
CA GLN A 56 15.26 -8.10 6.77
C GLN A 56 14.36 -9.33 6.78
N GLY A 57 13.64 -9.58 5.69
CA GLY A 57 12.81 -10.75 5.51
C GLY A 57 13.57 -12.07 5.50
N LEU A 58 14.73 -12.10 4.83
CA LEU A 58 15.62 -13.26 4.82
C LEU A 58 16.19 -13.55 6.21
N GLN A 59 16.52 -12.51 6.99
CA GLN A 59 17.05 -12.66 8.33
C GLN A 59 15.98 -13.14 9.34
N THR A 60 14.78 -12.56 9.29
CA THR A 60 13.71 -12.79 10.28
C THR A 60 12.74 -13.92 9.90
N ARG A 61 12.87 -14.51 8.70
CA ARG A 61 12.00 -15.57 8.15
C ARG A 61 10.50 -15.23 8.14
N THR A 62 10.16 -13.94 8.04
CA THR A 62 8.77 -13.45 8.00
C THR A 62 8.30 -13.27 6.56
N TYR A 63 8.19 -14.38 5.83
CA TYR A 63 7.98 -14.38 4.37
C TYR A 63 6.74 -13.63 3.89
N PHE A 64 5.62 -13.70 4.61
CA PHE A 64 4.38 -13.03 4.19
C PHE A 64 4.51 -11.50 4.21
N PHE A 65 4.97 -10.95 5.33
CA PHE A 65 5.19 -9.50 5.46
C PHE A 65 6.25 -9.02 4.47
N THR A 66 7.36 -9.76 4.35
CA THR A 66 8.42 -9.47 3.38
C THR A 66 7.87 -9.40 1.95
N GLY A 67 7.10 -10.42 1.55
CA GLY A 67 6.54 -10.50 0.19
C GLY A 67 5.63 -9.31 -0.11
N ALA A 68 4.76 -8.94 0.84
CA ALA A 68 3.89 -7.77 0.70
C ALA A 68 4.70 -6.46 0.54
N MET A 69 5.72 -6.24 1.39
CA MET A 69 6.57 -5.05 1.32
C MET A 69 7.38 -4.96 0.02
N VAL A 70 7.90 -6.09 -0.47
CA VAL A 70 8.67 -6.17 -1.72
C VAL A 70 7.76 -5.94 -2.92
N LEU A 71 6.56 -6.54 -2.97
CA LEU A 71 5.60 -6.32 -4.06
C LEU A 71 5.10 -4.87 -4.10
N GLY A 72 4.82 -4.27 -2.94
CA GLY A 72 4.49 -2.84 -2.85
C GLY A 72 5.62 -1.97 -3.38
N SER A 73 6.85 -2.19 -2.90
CA SER A 73 8.01 -1.40 -3.31
C SER A 73 8.38 -1.60 -4.79
N LEU A 74 8.21 -2.82 -5.32
CA LEU A 74 8.42 -3.10 -6.75
C LEU A 74 7.38 -2.36 -7.61
N SER A 75 6.12 -2.34 -7.18
CA SER A 75 5.05 -1.61 -7.88
C SER A 75 5.34 -0.11 -7.92
N GLU A 76 5.81 0.47 -6.80
CA GLU A 76 6.26 1.86 -6.76
C GLU A 76 7.45 2.11 -7.70
N VAL A 77 8.51 1.30 -7.64
CA VAL A 77 9.70 1.45 -8.51
C VAL A 77 9.32 1.42 -10.00
N LEU A 78 8.46 0.48 -10.40
CA LEU A 78 7.99 0.40 -11.78
C LEU A 78 7.09 1.59 -12.15
N GLY A 79 6.26 2.07 -11.22
CA GLY A 79 5.42 3.26 -11.40
C GLY A 79 6.23 4.56 -11.58
N TYR A 80 7.28 4.77 -10.78
CA TYR A 80 8.19 5.91 -10.96
C TYR A 80 9.07 5.76 -12.20
N SER A 81 9.44 4.53 -12.58
CA SER A 81 10.12 4.27 -13.85
C SER A 81 9.23 4.67 -15.04
N ALA A 82 7.93 4.40 -14.97
CA ALA A 82 6.97 4.87 -15.97
C ALA A 82 6.84 6.41 -15.99
N LYS A 83 6.95 7.08 -14.84
CA LYS A 83 7.03 8.56 -14.80
C LYS A 83 8.32 9.11 -15.43
N MET A 84 9.43 8.39 -15.37
CA MET A 84 10.64 8.78 -16.12
C MET A 84 10.42 8.73 -17.64
N LEU A 85 9.62 7.77 -18.13
CA LEU A 85 9.22 7.75 -19.54
C LEU A 85 8.42 9.01 -19.90
N LEU A 86 7.54 9.47 -19.00
CA LEU A 86 6.77 10.71 -19.17
C LEU A 86 7.62 11.97 -19.09
N TRP A 87 8.73 11.92 -18.36
CA TRP A 87 9.68 13.01 -18.42
C TRP A 87 10.29 13.14 -19.81
N ASN A 88 10.62 12.03 -20.49
CA ASN A 88 11.16 12.08 -21.84
C ASN A 88 10.09 12.47 -22.86
N ASP A 89 8.93 11.82 -22.78
CA ASP A 89 7.76 12.07 -23.63
C ASP A 89 6.49 12.24 -22.78
N PRO A 90 6.09 13.49 -22.47
CA PRO A 90 4.88 13.80 -21.69
C PRO A 90 3.58 13.31 -22.34
N PHE A 91 3.63 12.95 -23.61
CA PHE A 91 2.50 12.48 -24.40
C PHE A 91 2.46 10.94 -24.51
N SER A 92 3.34 10.23 -23.81
CA SER A 92 3.37 8.76 -23.83
C SER A 92 2.18 8.14 -23.11
N ASP A 93 1.23 7.59 -23.88
CA ASP A 93 0.06 6.87 -23.37
C ASP A 93 0.46 5.63 -22.54
N VAL A 94 1.46 4.88 -23.00
CA VAL A 94 1.98 3.69 -22.30
C VAL A 94 2.56 4.07 -20.94
N GLY A 95 3.40 5.10 -20.88
CA GLY A 95 3.97 5.55 -19.62
C GLY A 95 2.90 6.07 -18.66
N PHE A 96 1.87 6.74 -19.19
CA PHE A 96 0.80 7.31 -18.39
C PHE A 96 0.00 6.20 -17.73
N LYS A 97 -0.53 5.27 -18.53
CA LYS A 97 -1.31 4.11 -18.07
C LYS A 97 -0.51 3.25 -17.10
N MET A 98 0.75 2.95 -17.44
CA MET A 98 1.63 2.16 -16.58
C MET A 98 1.88 2.85 -15.23
N SER A 99 2.12 4.17 -15.23
CA SER A 99 2.32 4.93 -13.98
C SER A 99 1.09 4.91 -13.09
N VAL A 100 -0.11 5.15 -13.65
CA VAL A 100 -1.35 5.20 -12.87
C VAL A 100 -1.66 3.83 -12.27
N VAL A 101 -1.58 2.76 -13.07
CA VAL A 101 -1.93 1.39 -12.63
C VAL A 101 -0.98 0.89 -11.54
N LEU A 102 0.34 1.00 -11.77
CA LEU A 102 1.33 0.45 -10.84
C LEU A 102 1.37 1.21 -9.51
N LEU A 103 1.29 2.54 -9.56
CA LEU A 103 1.24 3.37 -8.34
C LEU A 103 -0.08 3.21 -7.58
N THR A 104 -1.12 2.69 -8.23
CA THR A 104 -2.42 2.40 -7.63
C THR A 104 -2.43 1.05 -6.89
N PHE A 105 -1.73 0.04 -7.39
CA PHE A 105 -1.64 -1.28 -6.74
C PHE A 105 -0.75 -1.31 -5.51
N ALA A 106 0.33 -0.52 -5.51
CA ALA A 106 1.31 -0.45 -4.44
C ALA A 106 0.73 -0.35 -3.00
N PRO A 107 -0.18 0.61 -2.69
CA PRO A 107 -0.70 0.77 -1.33
C PRO A 107 -1.45 -0.45 -0.78
N ALA A 108 -2.10 -1.25 -1.63
CA ALA A 108 -2.81 -2.45 -1.19
C ALA A 108 -1.84 -3.51 -0.64
N PHE A 109 -0.65 -3.63 -1.22
CA PHE A 109 0.38 -4.52 -0.70
C PHE A 109 0.94 -4.04 0.65
N TYR A 110 1.19 -2.73 0.80
CA TYR A 110 1.60 -2.18 2.09
C TYR A 110 0.51 -2.37 3.16
N ALA A 111 -0.76 -2.18 2.80
CA ALA A 111 -1.91 -2.43 3.69
C ALA A 111 -1.98 -3.89 4.15
N ALA A 112 -1.76 -4.86 3.25
CA ALA A 112 -1.69 -6.28 3.60
C ALA A 112 -0.62 -6.57 4.67
N GLY A 113 0.53 -5.90 4.61
CA GLY A 113 1.57 -5.97 5.65
C GLY A 113 1.09 -5.43 7.01
N ILE A 114 0.36 -4.32 7.01
CA ILE A 114 -0.22 -3.73 8.23
C ILE A 114 -1.29 -4.66 8.83
N TYR A 115 -2.18 -5.22 8.01
CA TYR A 115 -3.22 -6.15 8.48
C TYR A 115 -2.60 -7.40 9.11
N TYR A 116 -1.54 -7.93 8.50
CA TYR A 116 -0.79 -9.06 9.04
C TYR A 116 -0.16 -8.71 10.40
N THR A 117 0.43 -7.53 10.50
CA THR A 117 1.07 -7.06 11.73
C THR A 117 0.05 -6.86 12.85
N LEU A 118 -1.10 -6.26 12.55
CA LEU A 118 -2.17 -6.07 13.55
C LEU A 118 -2.70 -7.41 14.07
N LYS A 119 -2.89 -8.40 13.21
CA LYS A 119 -3.28 -9.76 13.64
C LYS A 119 -2.34 -10.33 14.70
N HIS A 120 -1.04 -10.19 14.50
CA HIS A 120 -0.03 -10.68 15.46
C HIS A 120 0.01 -9.86 16.74
N ILE A 121 -0.16 -8.53 16.66
CA ILE A 121 -0.34 -7.68 17.84
C ILE A 121 -1.51 -8.18 18.67
N CYS A 122 -2.68 -8.39 18.04
CA CYS A 122 -3.88 -8.85 18.74
C CYS A 122 -3.61 -10.19 19.44
N LEU A 123 -3.17 -11.21 18.69
CA LEU A 123 -2.89 -12.54 19.27
C LEU A 123 -1.89 -12.48 20.43
N THR A 124 -0.89 -11.61 20.36
CA THR A 124 0.14 -11.48 21.40
C THR A 124 -0.37 -10.73 22.63
N VAL A 125 -1.12 -9.65 22.44
CA VAL A 125 -1.50 -8.74 23.55
C VAL A 125 -2.67 -9.26 24.38
N ASP A 126 -3.73 -9.77 23.75
CA ASP A 126 -4.97 -10.15 24.44
C ASP A 126 -5.39 -11.61 24.21
N GLY A 127 -4.66 -12.37 23.41
CA GLY A 127 -5.04 -13.73 23.03
C GLY A 127 -6.35 -13.80 22.24
N GLY A 128 -6.82 -12.68 21.69
CA GLY A 128 -8.09 -12.54 20.97
C GLY A 128 -9.35 -12.42 21.84
N ARG A 129 -9.22 -12.14 23.15
CA ARG A 129 -10.38 -12.06 24.07
C ARG A 129 -11.19 -10.76 23.96
N TRP A 130 -10.54 -9.65 23.60
CA TRP A 130 -11.15 -8.31 23.56
C TRP A 130 -11.28 -7.74 22.15
N SER A 131 -10.78 -8.45 21.14
CA SER A 131 -11.00 -8.09 19.74
C SER A 131 -12.41 -8.46 19.27
N ARG A 132 -13.16 -7.47 18.76
CA ARG A 132 -14.53 -7.66 18.22
C ARG A 132 -14.61 -8.68 17.09
N LEU A 133 -13.53 -8.82 16.32
CA LEU A 133 -13.37 -9.84 15.30
C LEU A 133 -12.24 -10.80 15.70
N ARG A 134 -12.36 -12.07 15.34
CA ARG A 134 -11.26 -13.02 15.57
C ARG A 134 -10.01 -12.57 14.78
N PRO A 135 -8.82 -12.47 15.40
CA PRO A 135 -7.60 -11.94 14.76
C PRO A 135 -7.23 -12.59 13.42
N GLY A 136 -7.54 -13.88 13.23
CA GLY A 136 -7.31 -14.58 11.96
C GLY A 136 -8.19 -14.11 10.80
N TRP A 137 -9.39 -13.61 11.08
CA TRP A 137 -10.36 -13.18 10.05
C TRP A 137 -10.07 -11.79 9.51
N TYR A 138 -9.43 -10.89 10.28
CA TYR A 138 -9.04 -9.57 9.79
C TYR A 138 -8.18 -9.69 8.52
N THR A 139 -7.06 -10.41 8.62
CA THR A 139 -6.14 -10.53 7.48
C THR A 139 -6.81 -11.20 6.28
N TYR A 140 -7.72 -12.15 6.46
CA TYR A 140 -8.38 -12.84 5.34
C TYR A 140 -9.45 -11.98 4.66
N ILE A 141 -10.31 -11.31 5.45
CA ILE A 141 -11.39 -10.48 4.91
C ILE A 141 -10.81 -9.25 4.21
N PHE A 142 -9.93 -8.50 4.89
CA PHE A 142 -9.43 -7.23 4.32
C PHE A 142 -8.53 -7.45 3.10
N ILE A 143 -7.67 -8.47 3.10
CA ILE A 143 -6.86 -8.79 1.92
C ILE A 143 -7.75 -9.28 0.77
N SER A 144 -8.78 -10.08 1.03
CA SER A 144 -9.67 -10.52 -0.07
C SER A 144 -10.45 -9.36 -0.68
N CYS A 145 -10.90 -8.40 0.12
CA CYS A 145 -11.50 -7.16 -0.38
C CYS A 145 -10.52 -6.28 -1.17
N ASP A 146 -9.26 -6.17 -0.72
CA ASP A 146 -8.24 -5.40 -1.43
C ASP A 146 -7.84 -6.09 -2.75
N VAL A 147 -7.71 -7.42 -2.77
CA VAL A 147 -7.48 -8.18 -4.00
C VAL A 147 -8.64 -8.01 -4.97
N PHE A 148 -9.88 -8.08 -4.50
CA PHE A 148 -11.06 -7.81 -5.32
C PHE A 148 -11.03 -6.38 -5.91
N SER A 149 -10.62 -5.39 -5.11
CA SER A 149 -10.45 -4.01 -5.55
C SER A 149 -9.36 -3.86 -6.61
N ILE A 150 -8.21 -4.53 -6.45
CA ILE A 150 -7.13 -4.57 -7.45
C ILE A 150 -7.63 -5.21 -8.75
N VAL A 151 -8.43 -6.29 -8.67
CA VAL A 151 -9.01 -6.93 -9.87
C VAL A 151 -9.93 -5.96 -10.60
N LEU A 152 -10.81 -5.23 -9.89
CA LEU A 152 -11.63 -4.19 -10.50
C LEU A 152 -10.77 -3.10 -11.16
N GLN A 153 -9.71 -2.63 -10.49
CA GLN A 153 -8.79 -1.64 -11.05
C GLN A 153 -8.06 -2.16 -12.29
N ALA A 154 -7.58 -3.41 -12.28
CA ALA A 154 -6.91 -4.04 -13.41
C ALA A 154 -7.85 -4.21 -14.61
N VAL A 155 -9.08 -4.68 -14.36
CA VAL A 155 -10.11 -4.82 -15.41
C VAL A 155 -10.52 -3.45 -15.94
N GLY A 156 -10.80 -2.48 -15.05
CA GLY A 156 -11.16 -1.12 -15.44
C GLY A 156 -10.07 -0.43 -16.25
N GLY A 157 -8.82 -0.53 -15.80
CA GLY A 157 -7.65 -0.01 -16.52
C GLY A 157 -7.41 -0.69 -17.86
N ALA A 158 -7.60 -2.02 -17.95
CA ALA A 158 -7.50 -2.76 -19.21
C ALA A 158 -8.62 -2.37 -20.19
N CYS A 159 -9.87 -2.25 -19.71
CA CYS A 159 -11.01 -1.79 -20.51
C CYS A 159 -10.79 -0.36 -21.01
N ALA A 160 -10.31 0.54 -20.15
CA ALA A 160 -9.95 1.91 -20.54
C ALA A 160 -8.82 1.93 -21.58
N ALA A 161 -7.82 1.04 -21.43
CA ALA A 161 -6.71 0.95 -22.37
C ALA A 161 -7.10 0.40 -23.75
N ALA A 162 -8.08 -0.49 -23.81
CA ALA A 162 -8.59 -1.12 -25.05
C ALA A 162 -9.84 -0.43 -25.62
N ALA A 163 -10.29 0.68 -25.02
CA ALA A 163 -11.53 1.32 -25.42
C ALA A 163 -11.43 2.01 -26.79
N GLU A 164 -12.28 1.61 -27.73
CA GLU A 164 -12.43 2.26 -29.04
C GLU A 164 -13.61 3.25 -29.09
N SER A 165 -14.40 3.34 -28.02
CA SER A 165 -15.57 4.22 -27.91
C SER A 165 -15.62 4.95 -26.56
N ASP A 166 -16.17 6.17 -26.55
CA ASP A 166 -16.28 7.01 -25.35
C ASP A 166 -17.05 6.30 -24.22
N GLY A 167 -18.08 5.53 -24.56
CA GLY A 167 -18.87 4.78 -23.59
C GLY A 167 -18.07 3.66 -22.91
N LEU A 168 -17.20 2.97 -23.66
CA LEU A 168 -16.36 1.90 -23.12
C LEU A 168 -15.22 2.46 -22.25
N LEU A 169 -14.65 3.60 -22.63
CA LEU A 169 -13.65 4.31 -21.83
C LEU A 169 -14.24 4.74 -20.48
N ALA A 170 -15.40 5.42 -20.51
CA ALA A 170 -16.09 5.85 -19.30
C ALA A 170 -16.51 4.66 -18.42
N ALA A 171 -16.90 3.54 -19.02
CA ALA A 171 -17.17 2.31 -18.27
C ALA A 171 -15.89 1.79 -17.59
N GLY A 172 -14.75 1.74 -18.28
CA GLY A 172 -13.46 1.34 -17.72
C GLY A 172 -13.02 2.23 -16.56
N ASP A 173 -13.11 3.54 -16.73
CA ASP A 173 -12.80 4.52 -15.68
C ASP A 173 -13.69 4.34 -14.44
N ASN A 174 -15.00 4.19 -14.64
CA ASN A 174 -15.94 3.97 -13.55
C ASN A 174 -15.67 2.66 -12.80
N ILE A 175 -15.30 1.58 -13.51
CA ILE A 175 -14.91 0.31 -12.90
C ILE A 175 -13.64 0.49 -12.06
N MET A 176 -12.64 1.21 -12.58
CA MET A 176 -11.39 1.49 -11.86
C MET A 176 -11.64 2.33 -10.59
N ILE A 177 -12.42 3.41 -10.70
CA ILE A 177 -12.81 4.27 -9.57
C ILE A 177 -13.60 3.47 -8.52
N THR A 178 -14.48 2.56 -8.96
CA THR A 178 -15.22 1.67 -8.04
C THR A 178 -14.28 0.78 -7.23
N GLY A 179 -13.24 0.23 -7.87
CA GLY A 179 -12.20 -0.54 -7.18
C GLY A 179 -11.46 0.30 -6.14
N LEU A 180 -11.04 1.52 -6.51
CA LEU A 180 -10.38 2.45 -5.60
C LEU A 180 -11.26 2.86 -4.41
N ALA A 181 -12.53 3.17 -4.67
CA ALA A 181 -13.50 3.53 -3.63
C ALA A 181 -13.74 2.36 -2.66
N THR A 182 -13.83 1.14 -3.19
CA THR A 182 -13.96 -0.09 -2.38
C THR A 182 -12.74 -0.27 -1.48
N GLN A 183 -11.53 -0.05 -2.01
CA GLN A 183 -10.28 -0.12 -1.24
C GLN A 183 -10.17 0.95 -0.14
N VAL A 184 -10.62 2.19 -0.41
CA VAL A 184 -10.66 3.23 0.64
C VAL A 184 -11.67 2.85 1.72
N PHE A 185 -12.85 2.37 1.32
CA PHE A 185 -13.87 1.94 2.27
C PHE A 185 -13.36 0.80 3.18
N THR A 186 -12.70 -0.22 2.62
CA THR A 186 -12.14 -1.35 3.38
C THR A 186 -11.07 -0.87 4.36
N LEU A 187 -10.17 0.02 3.93
CA LEU A 187 -9.16 0.63 4.79
C LEU A 187 -9.79 1.43 5.94
N VAL A 188 -10.81 2.25 5.68
CA VAL A 188 -11.49 3.02 6.73
C VAL A 188 -12.14 2.10 7.76
N VAL A 189 -12.87 1.07 7.31
CA VAL A 189 -13.50 0.09 8.20
C VAL A 189 -12.44 -0.63 9.04
N PHE A 190 -11.32 -1.04 8.43
CA PHE A 190 -10.20 -1.63 9.16
C PHE A 190 -9.64 -0.67 10.22
N GLY A 191 -9.42 0.60 9.86
CA GLY A 191 -8.94 1.64 10.77
C GLY A 191 -9.87 1.83 11.97
N LEU A 192 -11.19 1.88 11.75
CA LEU A 192 -12.16 2.00 12.84
C LEU A 192 -12.12 0.80 13.79
N LEU A 193 -12.02 -0.42 13.25
CA LEU A 193 -11.90 -1.63 14.07
C LEU A 193 -10.58 -1.69 14.84
N ALA A 194 -9.48 -1.29 14.20
CA ALA A 194 -8.16 -1.22 14.84
C ALA A 194 -8.14 -0.17 15.96
N ALA A 195 -8.81 0.98 15.76
CA ALA A 195 -8.97 2.02 16.78
C ALA A 195 -9.83 1.53 17.95
N ASP A 196 -10.96 0.87 17.67
CA ASP A 196 -11.83 0.28 18.70
C ASP A 196 -11.07 -0.75 19.55
N TYR A 197 -10.27 -1.61 18.91
CA TYR A 197 -9.38 -2.53 19.61
C TYR A 197 -8.35 -1.79 20.49
N GLY A 198 -7.69 -0.76 19.95
CA GLY A 198 -6.74 0.05 20.71
C GLY A 198 -7.36 0.71 21.94
N VAL A 199 -8.59 1.22 21.83
CA VAL A 199 -9.35 1.79 22.95
C VAL A 199 -9.74 0.71 23.96
N ALA A 200 -10.18 -0.46 23.50
CA ALA A 200 -10.53 -1.58 24.37
C ALA A 200 -9.32 -2.06 25.20
N VAL A 201 -8.14 -2.18 24.56
CA VAL A 201 -6.86 -2.53 25.21
C VAL A 201 -6.44 -1.46 26.22
N TYR A 202 -6.62 -0.19 25.91
CA TYR A 202 -6.31 0.90 26.84
C TYR A 202 -7.22 0.89 28.08
N ARG A 203 -8.52 0.61 27.90
CA ARG A 203 -9.51 0.57 28.99
C ARG A 203 -9.34 -0.64 29.92
N HIS A 204 -9.06 -1.82 29.38
CA HIS A 204 -8.95 -3.07 30.15
C HIS A 204 -7.50 -3.46 30.42
N ARG A 205 -6.59 -2.48 30.50
CA ARG A 205 -5.14 -2.72 30.57
C ARG A 205 -4.70 -3.62 31.73
N ASP A 206 -5.48 -3.65 32.81
CA ASP A 206 -5.21 -4.40 34.03
C ASP A 206 -5.73 -5.86 33.97
N GLU A 207 -6.59 -6.19 32.99
CA GLU A 207 -7.14 -7.53 32.74
C GLU A 207 -6.48 -8.25 31.54
N LEU A 208 -5.53 -7.58 30.89
CA LEU A 208 -4.80 -8.15 29.76
C LEU A 208 -3.79 -9.21 30.23
N ASN A 209 -3.35 -10.06 29.30
CA ASN A 209 -2.43 -11.16 29.59
C ASN A 209 -1.20 -10.68 30.40
N PRO A 210 -0.95 -11.23 31.61
CA PRO A 210 0.16 -10.81 32.47
C PRO A 210 1.53 -11.14 31.85
N ALA A 211 1.61 -12.17 30.99
CA ALA A 211 2.85 -12.56 30.32
C ALA A 211 3.38 -11.50 29.34
N THR A 212 2.53 -10.59 28.84
CA THR A 212 2.92 -9.56 27.86
C THR A 212 3.10 -8.16 28.45
N VAL A 213 3.06 -8.03 29.78
CA VAL A 213 3.24 -6.74 30.48
C VAL A 213 4.60 -6.11 30.17
N ALA A 214 5.69 -6.89 30.19
CA ALA A 214 7.03 -6.40 29.87
C ALA A 214 7.15 -5.89 28.43
N LEU A 215 6.50 -6.56 27.47
CA LEU A 215 6.46 -6.13 26.07
C LEU A 215 5.62 -4.86 25.89
N ARG A 216 4.43 -4.79 26.54
CA ARG A 216 3.56 -3.61 26.50
C ARG A 216 4.19 -2.36 27.10
N GLN A 217 4.99 -2.51 28.16
CA GLN A 217 5.66 -1.39 28.81
C GLN A 217 6.92 -0.93 28.06
N SER A 218 7.46 -1.76 27.16
CA SER A 218 8.61 -1.41 26.36
C SER A 218 8.33 -0.21 25.45
N LEU A 219 9.22 0.79 25.51
CA LEU A 219 9.16 1.98 24.64
C LEU A 219 9.16 1.57 23.16
N ARG A 220 9.88 0.50 22.80
CA ARG A 220 9.97 -0.01 21.42
C ARG A 220 8.60 -0.44 20.89
N PHE A 221 7.79 -1.11 21.72
CA PHE A 221 6.46 -1.58 21.32
C PHE A 221 5.49 -0.40 21.16
N LYS A 222 5.55 0.60 22.05
CA LYS A 222 4.73 1.81 21.93
C LYS A 222 5.08 2.60 20.66
N LEU A 223 6.37 2.78 20.38
CA LEU A 223 6.84 3.40 19.14
C LEU A 223 6.42 2.61 17.90
N PHE A 224 6.48 1.28 17.95
CA PHE A 224 6.03 0.40 16.87
C PHE A 224 4.54 0.57 16.55
N VAL A 225 3.68 0.66 17.58
CA VAL A 225 2.23 0.89 17.36
C VAL A 225 1.97 2.27 16.77
N VAL A 226 2.65 3.31 17.25
CA VAL A 226 2.54 4.67 16.68
C VAL A 226 3.02 4.69 15.23
N ALA A 227 4.15 4.04 14.93
CA ALA A 227 4.69 3.88 13.60
C ALA A 227 3.68 3.21 12.64
N LEU A 228 3.03 2.14 13.07
CA LEU A 228 1.99 1.47 12.26
C LEU A 228 0.81 2.39 11.95
N TRP A 229 0.37 3.20 12.91
CA TRP A 229 -0.70 4.17 12.66
C TRP A 229 -0.28 5.26 11.67
N ILE A 230 0.95 5.75 11.76
CA ILE A 230 1.48 6.73 10.80
C ILE A 230 1.54 6.12 9.39
N ALA A 231 2.05 4.89 9.26
CA ALA A 231 2.10 4.18 7.98
C ALA A 231 0.70 3.93 7.41
N PHE A 232 -0.24 3.50 8.25
CA PHE A 232 -1.64 3.29 7.86
C PHE A 232 -2.30 4.59 7.38
N LEU A 233 -2.12 5.70 8.10
CA LEU A 233 -2.66 7.00 7.69
C LEU A 233 -2.04 7.49 6.37
N GLY A 234 -0.74 7.28 6.15
CA GLY A 234 -0.09 7.58 4.88
C GLY A 234 -0.72 6.82 3.71
N ILE A 235 -0.98 5.52 3.87
CA ILE A 235 -1.65 4.69 2.87
C ILE A 235 -3.11 5.12 2.68
N LEU A 236 -3.82 5.51 3.74
CA LEU A 236 -5.20 5.99 3.63
C LEU A 236 -5.30 7.33 2.88
N ILE A 237 -4.41 8.28 3.19
CA ILE A 237 -4.30 9.57 2.47
C ILE A 237 -4.07 9.30 0.99
N ARG A 238 -3.11 8.42 0.68
CA ARG A 238 -2.76 7.98 -0.65
C ARG A 238 -3.94 7.41 -1.44
N CYS A 239 -4.65 6.45 -0.86
CA CYS A 239 -5.81 5.81 -1.50
C CYS A 239 -6.94 6.83 -1.73
N THR A 240 -7.18 7.72 -0.76
CA THR A 240 -8.20 8.77 -0.88
C THR A 240 -7.84 9.77 -1.97
N TYR A 241 -6.57 10.17 -2.05
CA TYR A 241 -6.08 11.03 -3.12
C TYR A 241 -6.29 10.40 -4.51
N ARG A 242 -6.01 9.10 -4.69
CA ARG A 242 -6.26 8.43 -5.99
C ARG A 242 -7.73 8.39 -6.38
N VAL A 243 -8.63 8.16 -5.42
CA VAL A 243 -10.07 8.27 -5.69
C VAL A 243 -10.39 9.67 -6.18
N ALA A 244 -9.94 10.72 -5.49
CA ALA A 244 -10.22 12.11 -5.87
C ALA A 244 -9.58 12.51 -7.21
N GLU A 245 -8.34 12.07 -7.46
CA GLU A 245 -7.59 12.31 -8.69
C GLU A 245 -8.31 11.69 -9.90
N LEU A 246 -8.82 10.47 -9.77
CA LEU A 246 -9.48 9.76 -10.89
C LEU A 246 -10.97 10.10 -11.00
N ALA A 247 -11.65 10.42 -9.90
CA ALA A 247 -13.05 10.83 -9.90
C ALA A 247 -13.29 12.19 -10.57
N GLY A 248 -12.28 13.07 -10.59
CA GLY A 248 -12.36 14.36 -11.29
C GLY A 248 -12.21 14.25 -12.81
N GLY A 249 -11.99 13.05 -13.36
CA GLY A 249 -11.75 12.81 -14.77
C GLY A 249 -10.36 13.23 -15.23
N TRP A 250 -10.06 12.96 -16.51
CA TRP A 250 -8.73 13.14 -17.11
C TRP A 250 -8.54 14.50 -17.80
N VAL A 251 -9.62 15.24 -18.05
CA VAL A 251 -9.61 16.52 -18.77
C VAL A 251 -9.91 17.65 -17.79
N ASP A 252 -9.03 18.66 -17.75
CA ASP A 252 -9.17 19.89 -16.93
C ASP A 252 -9.36 19.66 -15.42
N ASN A 253 -8.85 18.54 -14.89
CA ASN A 253 -8.90 18.24 -13.46
C ASN A 253 -7.80 19.00 -12.68
N PRO A 254 -8.16 19.92 -11.77
CA PRO A 254 -7.19 20.73 -11.02
C PRO A 254 -6.34 19.91 -10.05
N ILE A 255 -6.81 18.72 -9.63
CA ILE A 255 -6.07 17.82 -8.75
C ILE A 255 -4.97 17.12 -9.54
N LEU A 256 -5.31 16.56 -10.71
CA LEU A 256 -4.37 15.86 -11.59
C LEU A 256 -3.26 16.78 -12.13
N ARG A 257 -3.59 18.05 -12.41
CA ARG A 257 -2.63 19.04 -12.92
C ARG A 257 -1.71 19.66 -11.86
N ASN A 258 -1.93 19.35 -10.58
CA ASN A 258 -1.13 19.91 -9.50
C ASN A 258 -0.06 18.92 -9.03
N GLU A 259 1.14 19.07 -9.57
CA GLU A 259 2.29 18.23 -9.21
C GLU A 259 2.63 18.26 -7.72
N GLY A 260 2.46 19.41 -7.06
CA GLY A 260 2.74 19.54 -5.63
C GLY A 260 1.81 18.68 -4.77
N LEU A 261 0.52 18.60 -5.16
CA LEU A 261 -0.44 17.71 -4.49
C LEU A 261 -0.10 16.25 -4.72
N PHE A 262 0.29 15.89 -5.94
CA PHE A 262 0.80 14.56 -6.25
C PHE A 262 2.01 14.23 -5.35
N ILE A 263 3.08 15.02 -5.40
CA ILE A 263 4.29 14.74 -4.61
C ILE A 263 3.98 14.63 -3.11
N GLY A 264 3.16 15.52 -2.56
CA GLY A 264 2.83 15.53 -1.14
C GLY A 264 1.94 14.37 -0.68
N LEU A 265 0.82 14.14 -1.37
CA LEU A 265 -0.24 13.21 -0.93
C LEU A 265 -0.07 11.80 -1.52
N ASP A 266 0.68 11.66 -2.60
CA ASP A 266 1.03 10.40 -3.27
C ASP A 266 2.40 9.91 -2.79
N SER A 267 3.44 10.63 -3.21
CA SER A 267 4.83 10.18 -3.11
C SER A 267 5.35 10.19 -1.68
N VAL A 268 5.22 11.33 -0.99
CA VAL A 268 5.72 11.50 0.38
C VAL A 268 4.95 10.62 1.35
N ALA A 269 3.63 10.54 1.22
CA ALA A 269 2.79 9.74 2.11
C ALA A 269 3.17 8.25 2.10
N VAL A 270 3.41 7.67 0.92
CA VAL A 270 3.80 6.24 0.80
C VAL A 270 5.27 6.05 1.11
N ALA A 271 6.15 6.99 0.75
CA ALA A 271 7.56 6.93 1.11
C ALA A 271 7.74 6.88 2.64
N ILE A 272 7.01 7.72 3.37
CA ILE A 272 7.00 7.69 4.84
C ILE A 272 6.51 6.33 5.34
N ALA A 273 5.39 5.82 4.81
CA ALA A 273 4.86 4.52 5.22
C ALA A 273 5.86 3.38 4.97
N ALA A 274 6.48 3.33 3.78
CA ALA A 274 7.44 2.30 3.39
C ALA A 274 8.71 2.33 4.26
N VAL A 275 9.25 3.52 4.54
CA VAL A 275 10.43 3.69 5.39
C VAL A 275 10.11 3.31 6.84
N ILE A 276 8.96 3.73 7.37
CA ILE A 276 8.55 3.41 8.74
C ILE A 276 8.38 1.89 8.90
N LEU A 277 7.72 1.22 7.96
CA LEU A 277 7.52 -0.23 7.98
C LEU A 277 8.84 -1.01 7.84
N ASN A 278 9.87 -0.42 7.21
CA ASN A 278 11.22 -0.97 7.19
C ASN A 278 11.97 -0.80 8.51
N ILE A 279 11.86 0.36 9.16
CA ILE A 279 12.54 0.61 10.45
C ILE A 279 11.90 -0.23 11.56
N PHE A 280 10.58 -0.24 11.59
CA PHE A 280 9.77 -0.97 12.56
C PHE A 280 9.34 -2.30 11.97
N TYR A 281 10.33 -3.13 11.63
CA TYR A 281 10.08 -4.42 10.99
C TYR A 281 9.51 -5.44 12.01
N PRO A 282 8.33 -6.04 11.76
CA PRO A 282 7.66 -6.90 12.73
C PRO A 282 8.49 -8.10 13.20
N GLY A 283 9.35 -8.63 12.32
CA GLY A 283 10.22 -9.76 12.62
C GLY A 283 11.25 -9.53 13.73
N TYR A 284 11.55 -8.28 14.09
CA TYR A 284 12.38 -7.97 15.26
C TYR A 284 11.56 -7.70 16.53
N CYS A 285 10.27 -7.40 16.40
CA CYS A 285 9.38 -7.08 17.52
C CYS A 285 8.65 -8.32 18.06
N PHE A 286 8.38 -9.30 17.21
CA PHE A 286 7.72 -10.56 17.58
C PHE A 286 8.69 -11.71 17.33
N PRO A 287 9.29 -12.32 18.37
CA PRO A 287 10.10 -13.52 18.18
C PRO A 287 9.21 -14.59 17.53
N SER A 288 9.75 -15.27 16.53
CA SER A 288 8.98 -16.26 15.77
C SER A 288 8.55 -17.41 16.68
N SER A 289 7.40 -18.05 16.42
CA SER A 289 6.95 -19.20 17.24
C SER A 289 7.99 -20.34 17.31
N GLN A 290 8.95 -20.39 16.37
CA GLN A 290 10.11 -21.29 16.46
C GLN A 290 11.13 -20.85 17.52
N GLU A 291 11.42 -19.56 17.68
CA GLU A 291 12.26 -19.05 18.78
C GLU A 291 11.58 -19.21 20.13
N GLN A 292 10.26 -19.07 20.21
CA GLN A 292 9.52 -19.38 21.44
C GLN A 292 9.61 -20.87 21.79
N LYS A 293 9.41 -21.78 20.81
CA LYS A 293 9.62 -23.21 21.04
C LYS A 293 11.06 -23.54 21.44
N VAL A 294 12.06 -22.99 20.75
CA VAL A 294 13.47 -23.24 21.08
C VAL A 294 13.84 -22.68 22.47
N ARG A 295 13.32 -21.52 22.87
CA ARG A 295 13.49 -20.97 24.23
C ARG A 295 12.79 -21.83 25.28
N GLN A 296 11.59 -22.29 24.99
CA GLN A 296 10.81 -23.15 25.88
C GLN A 296 11.45 -24.55 26.04
N ASP A 297 12.01 -25.10 24.97
CA ASP A 297 12.77 -26.37 24.97
C ASP A 297 14.14 -26.23 25.67
N SER A 298 14.74 -25.03 25.67
CA SER A 298 16.03 -24.77 26.35
C SER A 298 15.90 -24.36 27.82
N GLU A 299 14.71 -23.96 28.28
CA GLU A 299 14.38 -23.75 29.71
C GLU A 299 13.91 -25.04 30.41
N SER A 300 13.42 -26.04 29.67
CA SER A 300 13.00 -27.36 30.18
C SER A 300 14.09 -28.38 30.61
N PRO A 301 15.42 -28.26 30.34
CA PRO A 301 16.38 -29.30 30.72
C PRO A 301 16.59 -29.52 32.22
N GLY A 302 16.03 -28.67 33.09
CA GLY A 302 16.29 -28.68 34.53
C GLY A 302 15.31 -29.49 35.39
N GLU A 303 14.09 -29.77 34.91
CA GLU A 303 13.07 -30.46 35.73
C GLU A 303 13.15 -32.00 35.63
N ASP A 304 13.63 -32.55 34.51
CA ASP A 304 13.75 -34.00 34.33
C ASP A 304 14.92 -34.62 35.12
N LEU A 305 15.90 -33.82 35.56
CA LEU A 305 17.05 -34.30 36.35
C LEU A 305 16.74 -34.42 37.86
N GLN A 306 15.65 -33.81 38.36
CA GLN A 306 15.24 -33.91 39.77
C GLN A 306 14.31 -35.09 40.05
N MET A 307 13.59 -35.60 39.05
CA MET A 307 12.70 -36.77 39.18
C MET A 307 13.44 -38.12 39.12
N ALA A 308 14.71 -38.14 38.71
CA ALA A 308 15.54 -39.36 38.67
C ALA A 308 16.35 -39.63 39.96
N LYS A 309 16.13 -38.82 41.02
CA LYS A 309 16.85 -38.92 42.30
C LYS A 309 15.96 -39.16 43.54
N VAL A 310 14.71 -39.56 43.35
CA VAL A 310 13.80 -40.02 44.41
C VAL A 310 13.41 -41.47 44.13
#